data_AF-A0A061NWK2-F1
#
_entry.id   AF-A0A061NWK2-F1
#
_cell.length_a   1.000
_cell.length_b   1.000
_cell.length_c   1.000
_cell.angle_alpha   90.00
_cell.angle_beta   90.00
_cell.angle_gamma   90.00
#
_symmetry.space_group_name_H-M   'P 1'
#
loop_
_entity.id
_entity.type
_entity.pdbx_description
1 polymer ?
#
loop_
_entity_poly.entity_id
_entity_poly.type
_entity_poly.pdbx_seq_one_letter_code
_entity_poly.pdbx_strand_id
1 'polypeptide(L)'
;MRSSIYERAIGEQFERMHPLLHMKYGKTSGVVHGEGVMKQIRGSALYKPVAYCLAHDDFLFPERGADVPFSIRNTYRKNVKDCM
;
A
#
# COMPACT_ATOMS: atom_id res chain seq x y z
N MET A 1 -1.67 17.07 -18.27
CA MET A 1 -1.93 16.41 -16.97
C MET A 1 -1.22 15.07 -16.97
N ARG A 2 -0.48 14.72 -15.91
CA ARG A 2 0.13 13.38 -15.81
C ARG A 2 -0.96 12.40 -15.39
N SER A 3 -1.28 11.45 -16.25
CA SER A 3 -2.20 10.36 -15.95
C SER A 3 -1.53 9.29 -15.09
N SER A 4 -2.30 8.65 -14.21
CA SER A 4 -1.80 7.59 -13.33
C SER A 4 -1.39 6.33 -14.10
N ILE A 5 -0.62 5.44 -13.46
CA ILE A 5 -0.32 4.13 -14.07
C ILE A 5 -1.59 3.33 -14.36
N TYR A 6 -2.63 3.51 -13.55
CA TYR A 6 -3.90 2.80 -13.67
C TYR A 6 -4.76 3.38 -14.79
N GLU A 7 -4.82 4.71 -14.90
CA GLU A 7 -5.47 5.39 -16.02
C GLU A 7 -4.84 4.97 -17.35
N ARG A 8 -3.50 4.88 -17.41
CA ARG A 8 -2.78 4.44 -18.62
C ARG A 8 -3.01 2.97 -18.96
N ALA A 9 -3.09 2.10 -17.94
CA ALA A 9 -3.27 0.66 -18.16
C ALA A 9 -4.72 0.28 -18.47
N ILE A 10 -5.70 0.95 -17.85
CA ILE A 10 -7.14 0.64 -17.97
C ILE A 10 -7.78 1.45 -19.11
N GLY A 11 -7.25 2.64 -19.41
CA GLY A 11 -7.78 3.51 -20.46
C GLY A 11 -9.19 4.02 -20.15
N GLU A 12 -10.06 4.07 -21.16
CA GLU A 12 -11.41 4.65 -21.06
C GLU A 12 -12.33 3.94 -20.06
N GLN A 13 -12.05 2.69 -19.71
CA GLN A 13 -12.81 1.96 -18.70
C GLN A 13 -12.57 2.50 -17.28
N PHE A 14 -11.50 3.29 -17.09
CA PHE A 14 -11.20 3.92 -15.81
C PHE A 14 -12.35 4.83 -15.39
N GLU A 15 -12.91 5.61 -16.33
CA GLU A 15 -14.07 6.50 -16.13
C GLU A 15 -15.32 5.81 -15.58
N ARG A 16 -15.47 4.51 -15.80
CA ARG A 16 -16.61 3.73 -15.32
C ARG A 16 -16.44 3.19 -13.90
N MET A 17 -15.26 3.33 -13.30
CA MET A 17 -15.02 2.85 -11.95
C MET A 17 -15.79 3.66 -10.89
N HIS A 18 -15.94 3.06 -9.72
CA HIS A 18 -16.52 3.71 -8.56
C HIS A 18 -15.72 4.99 -8.18
N PRO A 19 -16.36 6.11 -7.81
CA PRO A 19 -15.68 7.38 -7.52
C PRO A 19 -14.56 7.30 -6.48
N LEU A 20 -14.71 6.44 -5.46
CA LEU A 20 -13.64 6.22 -4.46
C LEU A 20 -12.38 5.56 -5.05
N LEU A 21 -12.55 4.71 -6.06
CA LEU A 21 -11.43 4.09 -6.76
C LEU A 21 -10.71 5.13 -7.64
N HIS A 22 -11.46 5.98 -8.32
CA HIS A 22 -10.91 7.15 -9.02
C HIS A 22 -10.04 8.01 -8.12
N MET A 23 -10.55 8.39 -6.95
CA MET A 23 -9.81 9.24 -6.00
C MET A 23 -8.52 8.58 -5.48
N LYS A 24 -8.48 7.25 -5.38
CA LYS A 24 -7.31 6.50 -4.91
C LYS A 24 -6.30 6.24 -6.04
N TYR A 25 -6.78 5.78 -7.19
CA TYR A 25 -5.95 5.27 -8.28
C TYR A 25 -5.65 6.31 -9.36
N GLY A 26 -6.36 7.44 -9.41
CA GLY A 26 -6.08 8.56 -10.32
C GLY A 26 -4.97 9.50 -9.81
N LYS A 27 -4.58 9.37 -8.53
CA LYS A 27 -3.50 10.18 -7.94
C LYS A 27 -2.13 9.80 -8.51
N THR A 28 -1.34 10.83 -8.84
CA THR A 28 0.03 10.70 -9.36
C THR A 28 1.10 11.29 -8.45
N SER A 29 0.71 11.87 -7.31
CA SER A 29 1.62 12.46 -6.33
C SER A 29 0.98 12.53 -4.94
N GLY A 30 1.81 12.78 -3.92
CA GLY A 30 1.39 12.92 -2.53
C GLY A 30 1.69 11.69 -1.68
N VAL A 31 1.05 11.63 -0.51
CA VAL A 31 1.16 10.51 0.43
C VAL A 31 -0.25 10.08 0.80
N VAL A 32 -0.50 8.77 0.77
CA VAL A 32 -1.75 8.17 1.25
C VAL A 32 -1.46 7.50 2.58
N HIS A 33 -2.16 7.92 3.62
CA HIS A 33 -2.14 7.29 4.93
C HIS A 33 -3.44 6.50 5.12
N GLY A 34 -3.33 5.30 5.66
CA GLY A 34 -4.47 4.50 6.09
C GLY A 34 -4.18 3.93 7.46
N GLU A 35 -5.19 3.88 8.32
CA GLU A 35 -5.10 3.27 9.65
C GLU A 35 -6.14 2.16 9.74
N GLY A 36 -5.83 1.14 10.52
CA GLY A 36 -6.74 0.03 10.72
C GLY A 36 -6.31 -0.85 11.88
N VAL A 37 -7.15 -1.84 12.17
CA VAL A 37 -6.88 -2.84 13.20
C VAL A 37 -7.03 -4.22 12.57
N MET A 38 -5.96 -5.01 12.62
CA MET A 38 -6.00 -6.42 12.24
C MET A 38 -6.67 -7.21 13.36
N LYS A 39 -7.82 -7.82 13.05
CA LYS A 39 -8.59 -8.62 14.02
C LYS A 39 -7.78 -9.74 14.64
N GLN A 40 -6.95 -10.44 13.85
CA GLN A 40 -6.11 -11.50 14.36
C GLN A 40 -4.88 -11.72 13.48
N ILE A 41 -3.70 -11.80 14.10
CA ILE A 41 -2.46 -12.20 13.45
C ILE A 41 -2.00 -13.52 14.06
N ARG A 42 -2.00 -14.59 13.24
CA ARG A 42 -1.57 -15.94 13.61
C ARG A 42 -0.23 -16.27 12.97
N GLY A 43 0.60 -17.06 13.65
CA GLY A 43 1.88 -17.52 13.11
C GLY A 43 2.63 -18.43 14.09
N SER A 44 3.55 -19.26 13.56
CA SER A 44 4.36 -20.17 14.37
C SER A 44 5.49 -19.44 15.10
N ALA A 45 5.71 -19.73 16.39
CA ALA A 45 6.80 -19.12 17.18
C ALA A 45 8.19 -19.30 16.52
N LEU A 46 8.38 -20.39 15.78
CA LEU A 46 9.61 -20.68 15.05
C LEU A 46 9.93 -19.61 13.98
N TYR A 47 8.91 -19.00 13.37
CA TYR A 47 9.08 -17.96 12.35
C TYR A 47 9.31 -16.56 12.92
N LYS A 48 9.10 -16.38 14.24
CA LYS A 48 9.20 -15.07 14.90
C LYS A 48 10.55 -14.36 14.64
N PRO A 49 11.74 -14.99 14.79
CA PRO A 49 12.99 -14.30 14.54
C PRO A 49 13.13 -13.82 13.09
N VAL A 50 12.69 -14.63 12.12
CA VAL A 50 12.72 -14.26 10.70
C VAL A 50 11.80 -13.06 10.43
N ALA A 51 10.60 -13.06 11.03
CA ALA A 51 9.68 -11.93 10.92
C ALA A 51 10.28 -10.64 11.49
N TYR A 52 10.98 -10.70 12.63
CA TYR A 52 11.67 -9.52 13.19
C TYR A 52 12.80 -9.01 12.30
N CYS A 53 13.61 -9.90 11.71
CA CYS A 53 14.67 -9.46 10.80
C CYS A 53 14.11 -8.73 9.57
N LEU A 54 13.01 -9.23 9.01
CA LEU A 54 12.40 -8.66 7.80
C LEU A 54 11.45 -7.48 8.10
N ALA A 55 11.06 -7.28 9.36
CA ALA A 55 10.29 -6.11 9.79
C ALA A 55 11.09 -4.81 9.63
N HIS A 56 12.42 -4.88 9.66
CA HIS A 56 13.28 -3.71 9.51
C HIS A 56 13.11 -3.00 8.15
N ASP A 57 12.74 -3.74 7.11
CA ASP A 57 12.50 -3.20 5.76
C ASP A 57 11.00 -3.03 5.45
N ASP A 58 10.15 -2.95 6.49
CA ASP A 58 8.67 -2.89 6.36
C ASP A 58 8.08 -4.06 5.55
N PHE A 59 8.79 -5.20 5.46
CA PHE A 59 8.37 -6.33 4.62
C PHE A 59 7.41 -7.27 5.35
N LEU A 60 7.58 -7.47 6.66
CA LEU A 60 6.78 -8.37 7.49
C LEU A 60 6.35 -7.75 8.81
N PHE A 61 5.32 -8.35 9.41
CA PHE A 61 4.77 -7.98 10.71
C PHE A 61 5.18 -9.02 11.76
N PRO A 62 6.01 -8.65 12.74
CA PRO A 62 6.40 -9.55 13.83
C PRO A 62 5.32 -9.68 14.92
N GLU A 63 4.35 -8.76 14.95
CA GLU A 63 3.26 -8.72 15.93
C GLU A 63 2.37 -9.95 15.83
N ARG A 64 1.76 -10.34 16.95
CA ARG A 64 0.78 -11.42 17.05
C ARG A 64 -0.28 -11.08 18.07
N GLY A 65 -1.46 -11.65 17.89
CA GLY A 65 -2.57 -11.48 18.82
C GLY A 65 -3.84 -11.08 18.11
N ALA A 66 -4.78 -10.56 18.89
CA ALA A 66 -6.02 -9.98 18.40
C ALA A 66 -5.94 -8.44 18.45
N ASP A 67 -6.72 -7.80 17.57
CA ASP A 67 -6.90 -6.35 17.53
C ASP A 67 -5.58 -5.54 17.47
N VAL A 68 -4.70 -5.95 16.55
CA VAL A 68 -3.40 -5.31 16.36
C VAL A 68 -3.55 -4.06 15.48
N PRO A 69 -3.27 -2.84 15.97
CA PRO A 69 -3.35 -1.63 15.16
C PRO A 69 -2.23 -1.61 14.11
N PHE A 70 -2.53 -1.10 12.92
CA PHE A 70 -1.56 -0.90 11.84
C PHE A 70 -1.81 0.41 11.10
N SER A 71 -0.75 0.97 10.54
CA SER A 71 -0.80 2.12 9.64
C SER A 71 -0.11 1.78 8.32
N ILE A 72 -0.70 2.21 7.21
CA ILE A 72 -0.12 2.09 5.86
C ILE A 72 0.21 3.49 5.38
N ARG A 73 1.45 3.69 4.96
CA ARG A 73 1.90 4.91 4.29
C ARG A 73 2.36 4.56 2.87
N ASN A 74 1.62 5.04 1.89
CA ASN A 74 1.97 4.86 0.48
C ASN A 74 2.45 6.19 -0.11
N THR A 75 3.65 6.21 -0.68
CA THR A 75 4.23 7.36 -1.36
C THR A 75 4.41 7.07 -2.84
N TYR A 76 4.00 7.99 -3.70
CA TYR A 76 4.21 7.86 -5.14
C TYR A 76 5.68 8.15 -5.48
N ARG A 77 6.40 7.15 -5.98
CA ARG A 77 7.72 7.36 -6.59
C ARG A 77 7.54 7.76 -8.06
N LYS A 78 8.15 8.89 -8.45
CA LYS A 78 8.30 9.25 -9.85
C LYS A 78 9.39 8.39 -10.47
N ASN A 79 9.16 7.89 -11.67
CA ASN A 79 10.21 7.22 -12.41
C ASN A 79 11.22 8.27 -12.90
N VAL A 80 12.52 8.00 -12.77
CA VAL A 80 13.59 8.92 -13.17
C VAL A 80 13.51 9.25 -14.66
N LYS A 81 13.03 8.30 -15.49
CA LYS A 81 12.84 8.49 -16.93
C LYS A 81 11.72 9.46 -17.33
N ASP A 82 10.78 9.75 -16.43
CA ASP A 82 9.70 10.71 -16.68
C ASP A 82 10.13 12.17 -16.40
N CYS A 83 11.35 12.41 -15.91
CA CYS A 83 11.86 13.71 -15.48
C CYS A 83 12.82 14.38 -16.48
N MET A 84 13.07 13.75 -17.62
CA MET A 84 14.00 14.19 -18.67
C MET A 84 13.27 14.35 -20.00
#